data_AF-A0A954YJY3-F1
#
_entry.id   AF-A0A954YJY3-F1
#
_cell.length_a   1.000
_cell.length_b   1.000
_cell.length_c   1.000
_cell.angle_alpha   90.00
_cell.angle_beta   90.00
_cell.angle_gamma   90.00
#
_symmetry.space_group_name_H-M   'P 1'
#
loop_
_entity.id
_entity.type
_entity.pdbx_description
1 polymer ?
#
loop_
_entity_poly.entity_id
_entity_poly.type
_entity_poly.pdbx_seq_one_letter_code
_entity_poly.pdbx_strand_id
1 'polypeptide(L)'
;MLLIVLVVAAYLAGMRANRLKTLMAPPLAGAWTLHLPAGFQRPATITQTPEGAFVLGSGGVLSGEYAWRGGQLVVVQPSDVRMTGLVWSWDGSQLTLIAETPGAPTGSSYLGAQLKRPKATGNARGAPP
;
A
#
# COMPACT_ATOMS: atom_id res chain seq x y z
N MET A 1 13.04 20.45 -33.53
CA MET A 1 13.82 20.14 -32.31
C MET A 1 13.27 20.72 -31.01
N LEU A 2 12.36 21.71 -31.03
CA LEU A 2 11.80 22.33 -29.80
C LEU A 2 10.78 21.44 -29.05
N LEU A 3 10.15 20.49 -29.73
CA LEU A 3 9.04 19.67 -29.21
C LEU A 3 9.49 18.54 -28.25
N ILE A 4 10.72 18.04 -28.39
CA ILE A 4 11.24 16.94 -27.55
C ILE A 4 11.61 17.45 -26.14
N VAL A 5 12.09 18.69 -26.02
CA VAL A 5 12.46 19.28 -24.73
C VAL A 5 11.25 19.48 -23.81
N LEU A 6 10.07 19.75 -24.39
CA LEU A 6 8.84 19.99 -23.64
C LEU A 6 8.25 18.69 -23.04
N VAL A 7 8.36 17.57 -23.75
CA VAL A 7 7.95 16.25 -23.24
C VAL A 7 8.87 15.77 -22.12
N VAL A 8 10.18 15.98 -22.25
CA VAL A 8 11.15 15.62 -21.21
C VAL A 8 10.98 16.48 -19.96
N ALA A 9 10.70 17.77 -20.10
CA ALA A 9 10.42 18.66 -18.97
C ALA A 9 9.13 18.27 -18.22
N ALA A 10 8.06 17.90 -18.93
CA ALA A 10 6.83 17.41 -18.31
C ALA A 10 7.02 16.06 -17.60
N TYR A 11 7.82 15.16 -18.18
CA TYR A 11 8.15 13.86 -17.59
C TYR A 11 9.02 14.01 -16.33
N LEU A 12 10.00 14.92 -16.34
CA LEU A 12 10.85 15.24 -15.19
C LEU A 12 10.10 16.04 -14.10
N ALA A 13 9.16 16.91 -14.48
CA ALA A 13 8.32 17.64 -13.53
C ALA A 13 7.31 16.72 -12.85
N GLY A 14 6.72 15.77 -13.57
CA GLY A 14 5.88 14.71 -13.01
C GLY A 14 6.63 13.84 -11.99
N MET A 15 7.87 13.47 -12.28
CA MET A 15 8.73 12.74 -11.34
C MET A 15 9.10 13.55 -10.08
N ARG A 16 9.39 14.86 -10.20
CA ARG A 16 9.70 15.71 -9.02
C ARG A 16 8.50 15.95 -8.12
N ALA A 17 7.31 16.15 -8.69
CA ALA A 17 6.08 16.35 -7.91
C ALA A 17 5.67 15.09 -7.13
N ASN A 18 5.93 13.89 -7.68
CA ASN A 18 5.69 12.64 -6.96
C ASN A 18 6.60 12.49 -5.75
N ARG A 19 7.91 12.77 -5.85
CA ARG A 19 8.84 12.63 -4.72
C ARG A 19 8.45 13.48 -3.50
N LEU A 20 7.96 14.71 -3.70
CA LEU A 20 7.53 15.58 -2.60
C LEU A 20 6.27 15.06 -1.90
N LYS A 21 5.32 14.48 -2.65
CA LYS A 21 4.12 13.84 -2.08
C LYS A 21 4.48 12.59 -1.27
N THR A 22 5.52 11.87 -1.68
CA THR A 22 6.03 10.68 -1.00
C THR A 22 6.73 11.01 0.31
N LEU A 23 7.40 12.15 0.43
CA LEU A 23 8.02 12.61 1.70
C LEU A 23 6.99 12.90 2.80
N MET A 24 5.74 13.16 2.44
CA MET A 24 4.63 13.34 3.39
C MET A 24 3.87 12.03 3.69
N ALA A 25 4.25 10.92 3.05
CA ALA A 25 3.69 9.63 3.40
C ALA A 25 4.30 9.16 4.73
N PRO A 26 3.49 8.60 5.63
CA PRO A 26 4.01 7.93 6.82
C PRO A 26 4.95 6.79 6.40
N PRO A 27 5.83 6.32 7.29
CA PRO A 27 6.71 5.20 7.01
C PRO A 27 5.87 3.92 6.93
N LEU A 28 5.26 3.66 5.77
CA LEU A 28 4.40 2.50 5.51
C LEU A 28 5.21 1.26 5.14
N ALA A 29 6.42 1.42 4.62
CA ALA A 29 7.23 0.30 4.20
C ALA A 29 7.56 -0.65 5.36
N GLY A 30 7.71 -1.93 5.05
CA GLY A 30 8.11 -3.00 5.97
C GLY A 30 7.06 -4.08 6.13
N ALA A 31 7.24 -4.89 7.18
CA ALA A 31 6.36 -6.00 7.50
C ALA A 31 5.04 -5.51 8.14
N TRP A 32 3.97 -6.25 7.84
CA TRP A 32 2.61 -6.04 8.31
C TRP A 32 1.94 -7.40 8.56
N THR A 33 0.87 -7.38 9.35
CA THR A 33 -0.08 -8.46 9.52
C THR A 33 -1.43 -7.98 9.01
N LEU A 34 -1.96 -8.67 8.00
CA LEU A 34 -3.30 -8.41 7.49
C LEU A 34 -4.32 -9.22 8.31
N HIS A 35 -5.25 -8.51 8.93
CA HIS A 35 -6.42 -9.04 9.63
C HIS A 35 -7.64 -8.89 8.73
N LEU A 36 -8.29 -10.00 8.41
CA LEU A 36 -9.51 -10.03 7.60
C LEU A 36 -10.75 -10.00 8.52
N PRO A 37 -11.90 -9.47 8.05
CA PRO A 37 -13.13 -9.41 8.85
C PRO A 37 -13.60 -10.77 9.38
N ALA A 38 -13.35 -11.85 8.64
CA ALA A 38 -13.69 -13.22 9.05
C ALA A 38 -12.71 -13.81 10.10
N GLY A 39 -11.84 -13.00 10.72
CA GLY A 39 -10.92 -13.41 11.78
C GLY A 39 -9.59 -14.00 11.30
N PHE A 40 -9.45 -14.26 10.00
CA PHE A 40 -8.19 -14.75 9.42
C PHE A 40 -7.07 -13.71 9.49
N GLN A 41 -5.84 -14.18 9.69
CA GLN A 41 -4.65 -13.34 9.71
C GLN A 41 -3.60 -13.90 8.77
N ARG A 42 -2.89 -13.02 8.05
CA ARG A 42 -1.77 -13.44 7.20
C ARG A 42 -0.66 -12.38 7.16
N PRO A 43 0.60 -12.80 6.95
CA PRO A 43 1.68 -11.86 6.73
C PRO A 43 1.41 -11.02 5.48
N ALA A 44 1.79 -9.75 5.55
CA ALA A 44 1.78 -8.84 4.42
C ALA A 44 3.06 -7.99 4.46
N THR A 45 3.49 -7.51 3.31
CA THR A 45 4.63 -6.58 3.20
C THR A 45 4.22 -5.41 2.35
N ILE A 46 4.57 -4.20 2.79
CA ILE A 46 4.50 -3.02 1.96
C ILE A 46 5.92 -2.64 1.57
N THR A 47 6.20 -2.57 0.27
CA THR A 47 7.45 -2.01 -0.24
C THR A 47 7.18 -0.68 -0.91
N GLN A 48 8.13 0.24 -0.82
CA GLN A 48 8.06 1.53 -1.50
C GLN A 48 8.92 1.47 -2.76
N THR A 49 8.34 1.88 -3.88
CA THR A 49 9.02 1.95 -5.18
C THR A 49 9.84 3.26 -5.28
N PRO A 50 10.88 3.31 -6.12
CA PRO A 50 11.64 4.54 -6.40
C PRO A 50 10.77 5.72 -6.88
N GLU A 51 9.65 5.41 -7.54
CA GLU A 51 8.68 6.37 -8.09
C GLU A 51 7.71 6.91 -7.03
N GLY A 52 7.76 6.36 -5.81
CA GLY A 52 6.96 6.78 -4.67
C GLY A 52 5.62 6.07 -4.51
N ALA A 53 5.33 5.07 -5.35
CA ALA A 53 4.22 4.14 -5.17
C ALA A 53 4.56 3.08 -4.11
N PHE A 54 3.54 2.38 -3.63
CA PHE A 54 3.63 1.34 -2.62
C PHE A 54 3.11 0.02 -3.19
N VAL A 55 3.89 -1.04 -3.08
CA VAL A 55 3.45 -2.39 -3.45
C VAL A 55 3.05 -3.13 -2.18
N LEU A 56 1.78 -3.51 -2.07
CA LEU A 56 1.27 -4.37 -1.02
C LEU A 56 1.30 -5.81 -1.52
N GLY A 57 2.15 -6.63 -0.92
CA GLY A 57 2.18 -8.07 -1.10
C GLY A 57 1.53 -8.78 0.07
N SER A 58 0.33 -9.35 -0.11
CA SER A 58 -0.36 -10.11 0.95
C SER A 58 -0.66 -11.57 0.56
N GLY A 59 -0.17 -12.05 -0.58
CA GLY A 59 -0.46 -13.40 -1.08
C GLY A 59 -1.95 -13.65 -1.35
N GLY A 60 -2.71 -12.61 -1.73
CA GLY A 60 -4.14 -12.72 -2.01
C GLY A 60 -4.70 -11.52 -2.75
N VAL A 61 -6.02 -11.45 -2.89
CA VAL A 61 -6.74 -10.50 -3.75
C VAL A 61 -6.52 -9.01 -3.41
N LEU A 62 -6.10 -8.71 -2.18
CA LEU A 62 -5.77 -7.34 -1.75
C LEU A 62 -4.35 -6.90 -2.14
N SER A 63 -3.58 -7.73 -2.85
CA SER A 63 -2.24 -7.37 -3.33
C SER A 63 -2.33 -6.42 -4.52
N GLY A 64 -1.32 -5.58 -4.70
CA GLY A 64 -1.24 -4.66 -5.82
C GLY A 64 -0.31 -3.47 -5.59
N GLU A 65 -0.27 -2.58 -6.57
CA GLU A 65 0.37 -1.27 -6.47
C GLU A 65 -0.64 -0.21 -6.04
N TYR A 66 -0.20 0.65 -5.13
CA TYR A 66 -0.98 1.67 -4.47
C TYR A 66 -0.26 3.01 -4.48
N ALA A 67 -1.02 4.09 -4.48
CA ALA A 67 -0.53 5.45 -4.34
C ALA A 67 -1.00 6.06 -3.02
N TRP A 68 -0.10 6.78 -2.36
CA TRP A 68 -0.45 7.61 -1.21
C TRP A 68 -1.14 8.91 -1.66
N ARG A 69 -2.33 9.17 -1.12
CA ARG A 69 -3.15 10.35 -1.45
C ARG A 69 -3.89 10.82 -0.20
N GLY A 70 -3.53 11.99 0.32
CA GLY A 70 -4.32 12.67 1.36
C GLY A 70 -4.62 11.85 2.62
N GLY A 71 -3.64 11.09 3.13
CA GLY A 71 -3.85 10.22 4.31
C GLY A 71 -4.36 8.81 3.97
N GLN A 72 -4.51 8.50 2.69
CA GLN A 72 -5.06 7.23 2.22
C GLN A 72 -4.09 6.51 1.28
N LEU A 73 -4.17 5.19 1.27
CA LEU A 73 -3.49 4.32 0.32
C LEU A 73 -4.52 3.82 -0.69
N VAL A 74 -4.46 4.34 -1.92
CA VAL A 74 -5.45 4.07 -2.99
C VAL A 74 -4.84 3.13 -4.00
N VAL A 75 -5.55 2.06 -4.36
CA VAL A 75 -5.05 1.11 -5.38
C VAL A 75 -4.94 1.78 -6.74
N VAL A 76 -3.82 1.56 -7.41
CA VAL A 76 -3.55 2.02 -8.78
C VAL A 76 -3.57 0.84 -9.74
N GLN A 77 -2.93 -0.27 -9.34
CA GLN A 77 -2.89 -1.49 -10.15
C GLN A 77 -3.07 -2.70 -9.23
N PRO A 78 -4.29 -3.26 -9.12
CA PRO A 78 -4.53 -4.44 -8.31
C PRO A 78 -3.90 -5.68 -8.96
N SER A 79 -3.44 -6.63 -8.17
CA SER A 79 -2.99 -7.94 -8.68
C SER A 79 -4.16 -8.80 -9.15
N ASP A 80 -5.36 -8.59 -8.59
CA ASP A 80 -6.62 -9.18 -9.06
C ASP A 80 -7.48 -8.06 -9.66
N VAL A 81 -7.80 -8.14 -10.95
CA VAL A 81 -8.54 -7.09 -11.68
C VAL A 81 -9.93 -6.81 -11.12
N ARG A 82 -10.50 -7.73 -10.33
CA ARG A 82 -11.79 -7.53 -9.64
C ARG A 82 -11.67 -6.57 -8.46
N MET A 83 -10.46 -6.36 -7.97
CA MET A 83 -10.16 -5.57 -6.77
C MET A 83 -9.78 -4.13 -7.12
N THR A 84 -10.53 -3.52 -8.05
CA THR A 84 -10.46 -2.09 -8.31
C THR A 84 -11.00 -1.29 -7.12
N GLY A 85 -10.68 0.00 -7.04
CA GLY A 85 -11.32 0.91 -6.09
C GLY A 85 -11.02 0.68 -4.61
N LEU A 86 -10.00 -0.14 -4.27
CA LEU A 86 -9.56 -0.30 -2.89
C LEU A 86 -8.97 1.01 -2.35
N VAL A 87 -9.44 1.40 -1.17
CA VAL A 87 -8.92 2.55 -0.43
C VAL A 87 -8.68 2.14 1.01
N TRP A 88 -7.46 2.34 1.48
CA TRP A 88 -7.10 2.16 2.87
C TRP A 88 -6.92 3.52 3.54
N SER A 89 -7.47 3.68 4.74
CA SER A 89 -7.26 4.85 5.59
C SER A 89 -6.16 4.57 6.59
N TRP A 90 -5.25 5.54 6.78
CA TRP A 90 -4.24 5.52 7.82
C TRP A 90 -4.73 6.28 9.07
N ASP A 91 -4.54 5.72 10.25
CA ASP A 91 -4.90 6.36 11.53
C ASP A 91 -3.70 6.81 12.38
N GLY A 92 -2.48 6.65 11.87
CA GLY A 92 -1.24 6.88 12.62
C GLY A 92 -0.53 5.61 13.05
N SER A 93 -1.21 4.45 13.04
CA SER A 93 -0.66 3.18 13.51
C SER A 93 -0.97 1.99 12.60
N GLN A 94 -2.14 1.96 11.98
CA GLN A 94 -2.62 0.88 11.13
C GLN A 94 -3.35 1.43 9.90
N LEU A 95 -3.47 0.57 8.87
CA LEU A 95 -4.31 0.84 7.71
C LEU A 95 -5.61 0.06 7.84
N THR A 96 -6.74 0.70 7.57
CA THR A 96 -8.06 0.04 7.51
C THR A 96 -8.65 0.18 6.11
N LEU A 97 -9.13 -0.90 5.51
CA LEU A 97 -9.80 -0.85 4.21
C LEU A 97 -11.19 -0.22 4.39
N ILE A 98 -11.38 0.96 3.80
CA ILE A 98 -12.60 1.78 3.91
C ILE A 98 -13.42 1.82 2.63
N ALA A 99 -12.85 1.40 1.50
CA ALA A 99 -13.58 1.26 0.24
C ALA A 99 -13.08 0.06 -0.54
N GLU A 100 -14.00 -0.56 -1.28
CA GLU A 100 -13.77 -1.64 -2.23
C GLU A 100 -14.76 -1.52 -3.40
N THR A 101 -14.55 -2.29 -4.47
CA THR A 101 -15.52 -2.35 -5.57
C THR A 101 -16.87 -2.88 -5.05
N PRO A 102 -17.99 -2.17 -5.31
CA PRO A 102 -19.32 -2.62 -4.90
C PRO A 102 -19.66 -4.02 -5.43
N GLY A 103 -20.47 -4.77 -4.69
CA GLY A 103 -20.98 -6.07 -5.12
C GLY A 103 -20.07 -7.28 -4.81
N ALA A 104 -19.00 -7.09 -4.03
CA ALA A 104 -18.13 -8.17 -3.54
C ALA A 104 -17.72 -9.17 -4.64
N PRO A 105 -17.00 -8.74 -5.68
CA PRO A 105 -16.76 -9.53 -6.90
C PRO A 105 -15.92 -10.80 -6.68
N THR A 106 -15.33 -10.97 -5.50
CA THR A 106 -14.63 -12.19 -5.07
C THR A 106 -15.49 -13.12 -4.21
N GLY A 107 -16.77 -12.79 -3.99
CA GLY A 107 -17.69 -13.51 -3.11
C GLY A 107 -17.55 -13.17 -1.62
N SER A 108 -16.72 -12.20 -1.25
CA SER A 108 -16.55 -11.75 0.13
C SER A 108 -16.29 -10.24 0.17
N SER A 109 -16.81 -9.58 1.20
CA SER A 109 -16.43 -8.19 1.50
C SER A 109 -15.18 -8.18 2.36
N TYR A 110 -14.24 -7.30 2.02
CA TYR A 110 -13.02 -7.06 2.78
C TYR A 110 -13.06 -5.72 3.53
N LEU A 111 -14.17 -4.98 3.45
CA LEU A 111 -14.34 -3.75 4.22
C LEU A 111 -14.07 -3.99 5.70
N GLY A 112 -13.27 -3.09 6.30
CA GLY A 112 -12.81 -3.23 7.67
C GLY A 112 -11.60 -4.15 7.84
N ALA A 113 -11.02 -4.73 6.78
CA ALA A 113 -9.73 -5.39 6.86
C ALA A 113 -8.66 -4.42 7.38
N GLN A 114 -7.73 -4.91 8.20
CA GLN A 114 -6.73 -4.08 8.87
C GLN A 114 -5.32 -4.59 8.56
N LEU A 115 -4.40 -3.69 8.21
CA LEU A 115 -2.96 -3.97 8.24
C LEU A 115 -2.39 -3.38 9.51
N LYS A 116 -1.83 -4.23 10.37
CA LYS A 116 -1.17 -3.84 11.62
C LYS A 116 0.31 -4.15 11.57
N ARG A 117 1.12 -3.34 12.25
CA ARG A 117 2.54 -3.69 12.42
C ARG A 117 2.64 -4.99 13.22
N PRO A 118 3.53 -5.93 12.85
CA PRO A 118 3.75 -7.12 13.65
C PRO A 118 4.20 -6.69 15.04
N LYS A 119 3.70 -7.37 16.07
CA LYS A 119 4.23 -7.21 17.42
C LYS A 119 5.71 -7.58 17.38
N ALA A 120 6.60 -6.70 17.85
CA ALA A 120 8.00 -7.03 17.95
C ALA A 120 8.16 -8.27 18.84
N THR A 121 8.42 -9.42 18.24
CA THR A 121 8.78 -10.63 18.98
C THR A 121 10.19 -10.38 19.50
N GLY A 122 10.31 -10.07 20.79
CA GLY A 122 11.60 -9.76 21.43
C GLY A 122 12.52 -10.97 21.46
N ASN A 123 13.17 -11.29 20.35
CA ASN A 123 14.27 -12.25 20.27
C ASN A 123 15.58 -11.48 20.04
N ALA A 124 15.91 -10.62 21.00
CA ALA A 124 17.25 -10.12 21.21
C ALA A 124 17.83 -10.83 22.44
N ARG A 125 18.28 -12.08 22.26
CA ARG A 125 19.32 -12.71 23.11
C ARG A 125 19.74 -14.04 22.51
N GLY A 126 20.89 -13.99 21.84
CA GLY A 126 21.61 -15.13 21.32
C GLY A 126 22.97 -14.67 20.83
N ALA A 127 23.73 -13.99 21.69
CA ALA A 127 25.16 -13.81 21.48
C ALA A 127 25.85 -15.14 21.81
N PRO A 128 26.67 -15.73 20.93
CA PRO A 128 27.54 -16.83 21.31
C PRO A 128 28.69 -16.31 22.21
N PRO A 129 29.25 -17.17 23.08
CA PRO A 129 30.35 -16.83 23.99
C PRO A 129 31.63 -16.44 23.27
#